data_AF-A0A9E1JA78-F1
#
_entry.id   AF-A0A9E1JA78-F1
#
_cell.length_a   1.000
_cell.length_b   1.000
_cell.length_c   1.000
_cell.angle_alpha   90.00
_cell.angle_beta   90.00
_cell.angle_gamma   90.00
#
_symmetry.space_group_name_H-M   'P 1'
#
loop_
_entity.id
_entity.type
_entity.pdbx_description
1 polymer ?
#
loop_
_entity_poly.entity_id
_entity_poly.type
_entity_poly.pdbx_seq_one_letter_code
_entity_poly.pdbx_strand_id
1 'polypeptide(L)'
;MLYVQNNIFKMDSFELNKIIAAILMVALLVIGLGKITDLVFHVKKPENPGYKIEVEGSSISSGESQATKIVEEIDMAAIMAQGDIASVEKIFKKCVACHSINSGGANKIGPALYNVVG
;
A
#
# COMPACT_ATOMS: atom_id res chain seq x y z
N MET A 1 -12.62 -19.22 -36.85
CA MET A 1 -12.84 -19.75 -35.48
C MET A 1 -12.85 -21.28 -35.43
N LEU A 2 -13.44 -21.98 -36.39
CA LEU A 2 -13.50 -23.45 -36.40
C LEU A 2 -12.17 -24.15 -36.75
N TYR A 3 -11.23 -23.49 -37.42
CA TYR A 3 -9.93 -24.07 -37.80
C TYR A 3 -8.93 -24.17 -36.62
N VAL A 4 -9.09 -23.31 -35.60
CA VAL A 4 -8.25 -23.34 -34.38
C VAL A 4 -8.68 -24.50 -33.48
N GLN A 5 -9.98 -24.84 -33.46
CA GLN A 5 -10.51 -25.93 -32.65
C GLN A 5 -10.07 -27.33 -33.15
N ASN A 6 -9.92 -27.51 -34.46
CA ASN A 6 -9.54 -28.81 -35.06
C ASN A 6 -8.05 -29.16 -34.93
N ASN A 7 -7.17 -28.18 -34.73
CA ASN A 7 -5.74 -28.44 -34.49
C ASN A 7 -5.42 -28.84 -33.04
N ILE A 8 -6.36 -28.63 -32.10
CA ILE A 8 -6.22 -29.10 -30.72
C ILE A 8 -6.24 -30.64 -30.67
N PHE A 9 -6.93 -31.31 -31.60
CA PHE A 9 -7.15 -32.76 -31.58
C PHE A 9 -6.04 -33.61 -32.22
N LYS A 10 -5.05 -32.98 -32.86
CA LYS A 10 -3.92 -33.69 -33.49
C LYS A 10 -2.60 -33.05 -33.09
N MET A 11 -2.37 -32.96 -31.78
CA MET A 11 -1.06 -32.63 -31.23
C MET A 11 -0.36 -33.94 -30.88
N ASP A 12 0.79 -34.17 -31.50
CA ASP A 12 1.60 -35.34 -31.22
C ASP A 12 2.02 -35.34 -29.74
N SER A 13 2.15 -36.51 -29.10
CA SER A 13 2.50 -36.61 -27.67
C SER A 13 3.74 -35.80 -27.28
N PHE A 14 4.67 -35.62 -28.22
CA PHE A 14 5.87 -34.82 -28.04
C PHE A 14 5.58 -33.32 -27.88
N GLU A 15 4.67 -32.77 -28.69
CA GLU A 15 4.28 -31.35 -28.63
C GLU A 15 3.40 -31.07 -27.40
N LEU A 16 2.52 -31.99 -27.01
CA LEU A 16 1.75 -31.88 -25.76
C LEU A 16 2.65 -31.90 -24.53
N ASN A 17 3.61 -32.83 -24.45
CA ASN A 17 4.54 -32.91 -23.32
C ASN A 17 5.40 -31.65 -23.20
N LYS A 18 5.83 -31.08 -24.33
CA LYS A 18 6.58 -29.82 -24.38
C LYS A 18 5.76 -28.62 -23.87
N ILE A 19 4.48 -28.54 -24.23
CA ILE A 19 3.59 -27.47 -23.75
C ILE A 19 3.31 -27.62 -22.25
N ILE A 20 3.07 -28.84 -21.78
CA ILE A 20 2.88 -29.12 -20.34
C ILE A 20 4.15 -28.76 -19.55
N ALA A 21 5.33 -29.14 -20.05
CA ALA A 21 6.61 -28.80 -19.43
C ALA A 21 6.85 -27.28 -19.39
N ALA A 22 6.51 -26.56 -20.46
CA ALA A 22 6.63 -25.10 -20.50
C ALA A 22 5.72 -24.42 -19.47
N ILE A 23 4.46 -24.86 -19.37
CA ILE A 23 3.51 -24.33 -18.37
C ILE A 23 4.01 -24.61 -16.95
N LEU A 24 4.47 -25.83 -16.69
CA LEU A 24 4.98 -26.24 -15.38
C LEU A 24 6.24 -25.44 -15.00
N MET A 25 7.15 -25.21 -15.94
CA MET A 25 8.35 -24.41 -15.73
C MET A 25 8.00 -22.97 -15.35
N VAL A 26 7.07 -22.33 -16.07
CA VAL A 26 6.61 -20.98 -15.75
C VAL A 26 5.95 -20.94 -14.37
N ALA A 27 5.09 -21.91 -14.04
CA ALA A 27 4.44 -21.98 -12.74
C ALA A 27 5.46 -22.12 -11.59
N LEU A 28 6.48 -22.98 -11.75
CA LEU A 28 7.55 -23.13 -10.76
C LEU A 28 8.38 -21.86 -10.61
N LEU A 29 8.67 -21.14 -11.70
CA LEU A 29 9.41 -19.89 -11.62
C LEU A 29 8.62 -18.80 -10.90
N VAL A 30 7.32 -18.64 -11.18
CA VAL A 30 6.47 -17.65 -10.50
C VAL A 30 6.38 -17.95 -8.99
N ILE A 31 6.14 -19.20 -8.63
CA ILE A 31 6.07 -19.62 -7.22
C ILE A 31 7.44 -19.46 -6.55
N GLY A 32 8.50 -19.92 -7.21
CA GLY A 32 9.87 -19.87 -6.69
C GLY A 32 10.35 -18.45 -6.44
N LEU A 33 10.18 -17.55 -7.41
CA LEU A 33 10.53 -16.14 -7.28
C LEU A 33 9.72 -15.46 -6.17
N GLY A 34 8.43 -15.77 -6.03
CA GLY A 34 7.60 -15.27 -4.92
C GLY A 34 8.12 -15.70 -3.55
N LYS A 35 8.44 -16.99 -3.37
CA LYS A 35 8.98 -17.51 -2.10
C LYS A 35 10.37 -16.98 -1.77
N ILE A 36 11.23 -16.81 -2.78
CA ILE A 36 12.54 -16.17 -2.59
C ILE A 36 12.35 -14.72 -2.17
N THR A 37 11.41 -14.00 -2.78
CA THR A 37 11.07 -12.63 -2.40
C THR A 37 10.58 -12.56 -0.96
N ASP A 38 9.66 -13.42 -0.55
CA ASP A 38 9.15 -13.46 0.84
C ASP A 38 10.27 -13.76 1.87
N LEU A 39 11.23 -14.62 1.49
CA LEU A 39 12.38 -14.94 2.33
C LEU A 39 13.36 -13.76 2.44
N VAL A 40 13.67 -13.11 1.31
CA VAL A 40 14.60 -11.98 1.25
C VAL A 40 14.00 -10.74 1.93
N PHE A 41 12.71 -10.50 1.76
CA PHE A 41 11.99 -9.37 2.33
C PHE A 41 11.20 -9.76 3.59
N HIS A 42 11.77 -10.63 4.43
CA HIS A 42 11.14 -11.00 5.68
C HIS A 42 11.12 -9.83 6.68
N VAL A 43 10.01 -9.09 6.72
CA VAL A 43 9.78 -8.04 7.70
C VAL A 43 9.30 -8.69 9.00
N LYS A 44 10.18 -8.74 10.00
CA LYS A 44 9.81 -9.16 11.36
C LYS A 44 8.72 -8.22 11.86
N LYS A 45 7.47 -8.70 11.93
CA LYS A 45 6.37 -7.95 12.52
C LYS A 45 6.76 -7.59 13.95
N PRO A 46 6.82 -6.30 14.31
CA PRO A 46 7.15 -5.93 15.67
C PRO A 46 6.03 -6.41 16.59
N GLU A 47 6.39 -7.04 17.70
CA GLU A 47 5.45 -7.53 18.72
C GLU A 47 4.62 -6.38 19.32
N ASN A 48 5.11 -5.14 19.18
CA ASN A 48 4.38 -3.92 19.46
C ASN A 48 4.22 -3.10 18.15
N PRO A 49 3.02 -3.02 17.55
CA PRO A 49 2.78 -2.18 16.38
C PRO A 49 2.85 -0.71 16.80
N GLY A 50 4.01 -0.08 16.61
CA GLY A 50 4.21 1.33 16.94
C GLY A 50 4.49 1.57 18.43
N TYR A 51 5.13 2.69 18.69
CA TYR A 51 5.46 3.19 20.02
C TYR A 51 4.21 3.21 20.90
N LYS A 52 4.25 2.51 22.05
CA LYS A 52 3.23 2.66 23.10
C LYS A 52 3.31 4.11 23.58
N ILE A 53 2.40 4.95 23.09
CA ILE A 53 2.13 6.22 23.73
C ILE A 53 1.31 5.86 24.96
N GLU A 54 1.94 5.93 26.13
CA GLU A 54 1.24 5.89 27.41
C GLU A 54 0.45 7.18 27.56
N VAL A 55 -0.68 7.25 26.85
CA VAL A 55 -1.75 8.18 27.13
C VAL A 55 -2.90 7.34 27.67
N GLU A 56 -3.15 7.46 28.98
CA GLU A 56 -4.38 6.93 29.58
C GLU A 56 -5.55 7.34 28.68
N GLY A 57 -6.41 6.40 28.28
CA GLY A 57 -7.74 6.56 27.68
C GLY A 57 -7.87 7.10 26.23
N SER A 58 -7.84 6.21 25.24
CA SER A 58 -8.96 6.20 24.29
C SER A 58 -9.05 4.81 23.70
N SER A 59 -9.64 3.91 24.47
CA SER A 59 -10.18 2.68 23.95
C SER A 59 -11.38 3.03 23.06
N ILE A 60 -11.18 3.03 21.74
CA ILE A 60 -12.22 2.49 20.87
C ILE A 60 -12.30 1.02 21.26
N SER A 61 -13.36 0.70 22.01
CA SER A 61 -13.61 -0.65 22.49
C SER A 61 -13.74 -1.60 21.31
N SER A 62 -12.85 -2.59 21.29
CA SER A 62 -13.33 -3.95 21.43
C SER A 62 -12.61 -4.57 22.64
N GLY A 63 -13.25 -4.48 23.80
CA GLY A 63 -12.86 -5.16 25.04
C GLY A 63 -12.71 -4.23 26.24
N GLU A 64 -13.50 -4.47 27.28
CA GLU A 64 -13.63 -3.72 28.54
C GLU A 64 -12.32 -3.42 29.27
N SER A 65 -12.17 -2.17 29.72
CA SER A 65 -12.02 -1.83 31.14
C SER A 65 -11.96 -0.31 31.34
N GLN A 66 -12.69 0.16 32.34
CA GLN A 66 -12.76 1.55 32.77
C GLN A 66 -11.44 1.97 33.44
N ALA A 67 -10.90 3.12 33.04
CA ALA A 67 -10.10 3.98 33.89
C ALA A 67 -10.27 5.42 33.42
N THR A 68 -10.68 6.28 34.36
CA THR A 68 -10.88 7.72 34.19
C THR A 68 -9.60 8.38 33.69
N LYS A 69 -9.59 8.81 32.43
CA LYS A 69 -8.53 9.64 31.85
C LYS A 69 -8.77 11.10 32.22
N ILE A 70 -7.76 11.72 32.82
CA ILE A 70 -7.62 13.18 32.78
C ILE A 70 -7.14 13.52 31.36
N VAL A 71 -8.06 14.07 30.57
CA VAL A 71 -7.78 14.57 29.22
C VAL A 71 -6.99 15.86 29.40
N GLU A 72 -5.67 15.82 29.23
CA GLU A 72 -5.00 17.03 28.73
C GLU A 72 -5.50 17.22 27.30
N GLU A 73 -6.34 18.24 27.15
CA GLU A 73 -6.84 18.71 25.86
C GLU A 73 -5.63 19.22 25.07
N ILE A 74 -5.03 18.34 24.28
CA ILE A 74 -4.08 18.78 23.26
C ILE A 74 -4.89 19.55 22.25
N ASP A 75 -4.78 20.87 22.30
CA ASP A 75 -5.42 21.74 21.34
C ASP A 75 -4.74 21.54 19.97
N MET A 76 -5.39 20.73 19.14
CA MET A 76 -4.94 20.47 17.77
C MET A 76 -4.94 21.75 16.94
N ALA A 77 -5.82 22.73 17.26
CA ALA A 77 -5.82 24.03 16.59
C ALA A 77 -4.56 24.83 16.94
N ALA A 78 -4.11 24.81 18.19
CA ALA A 78 -2.84 25.43 18.60
C ALA A 78 -1.63 24.81 17.90
N ILE A 79 -1.63 23.50 17.63
CA ILE A 79 -0.55 22.83 16.89
C ILE A 79 -0.59 23.20 15.40
N MET A 80 -1.78 23.20 14.78
CA MET A 80 -1.93 23.59 13.38
C MET A 80 -1.58 25.07 13.15
N ALA A 81 -1.85 25.93 14.13
CA ALA A 81 -1.47 27.35 14.11
C ALA A 81 0.05 27.58 14.12
N GLN A 82 0.85 26.60 14.59
CA GLN A 82 2.31 26.67 14.58
C GLN A 82 2.94 26.27 13.24
N GLY A 83 2.14 25.95 12.21
CA GLY A 83 2.65 25.57 10.89
C GLY A 83 3.47 26.68 10.21
N ASP A 84 4.64 26.33 9.68
CA ASP A 84 5.49 27.23 8.90
C ASP A 84 5.44 26.90 7.39
N ILE A 85 5.16 27.90 6.56
CA ILE A 85 5.04 27.77 5.10
C ILE A 85 6.35 27.31 4.48
N ALA A 86 7.50 27.80 4.95
CA ALA A 86 8.80 27.44 4.39
C ALA A 86 9.15 25.97 4.66
N SER A 87 8.78 25.45 5.83
CA SER A 87 8.92 24.03 6.17
C SER A 87 8.01 23.14 5.31
N VAL A 88 6.77 23.54 5.11
CA VAL A 88 5.77 22.78 4.35
C VAL A 88 6.13 22.75 2.86
N GLU A 89 6.66 23.83 2.29
CA GLU A 89 7.13 23.85 0.90
C GLU A 89 8.21 22.78 0.65
N LYS A 90 9.17 22.63 1.59
CA LYS A 90 10.21 21.60 1.51
C LYS A 90 9.63 20.20 1.61
N ILE A 91 8.66 19.99 2.50
CA ILE A 91 7.99 18.70 2.67
C ILE A 91 7.17 18.36 1.41
N PHE A 92 6.50 19.35 0.83
CA PHE A 92 5.64 19.18 -0.34
C PHE A 92 6.40 18.69 -1.58
N LYS A 93 7.72 18.94 -1.67
CA LYS A 93 8.57 18.38 -2.75
C LYS A 93 8.46 16.85 -2.86
N LYS A 94 8.19 16.15 -1.75
CA LYS A 94 7.95 14.70 -1.74
C LYS A 94 6.59 14.32 -2.34
N CYS A 95 5.63 15.24 -2.30
CA CYS A 95 4.25 15.05 -2.75
C CYS A 95 4.03 15.44 -4.21
N VAL A 96 4.86 16.34 -4.77
CA VAL A 96 4.77 16.84 -6.17
C VAL A 96 4.86 15.72 -7.22
N ALA A 97 5.52 14.61 -6.88
CA ALA A 97 5.60 13.43 -7.74
C ALA A 97 4.22 12.87 -8.08
N CYS A 98 3.31 12.85 -7.10
CA CYS A 98 1.99 12.25 -7.26
C CYS A 98 0.86 13.28 -7.38
N HIS A 99 1.02 14.48 -6.81
CA HIS A 99 -0.05 15.47 -6.71
C HIS A 99 0.30 16.78 -7.44
N SER A 100 -0.74 17.50 -7.86
CA SER A 100 -0.64 18.86 -8.41
C SER A 100 -1.17 19.87 -7.38
N ILE A 101 -0.45 20.98 -7.16
CA ILE A 101 -0.92 22.10 -6.32
C ILE A 101 -1.45 23.28 -7.13
N ASN A 102 -1.36 23.22 -8.46
CA ASN A 102 -1.83 24.30 -9.32
C ASN A 102 -3.35 24.35 -9.33
N SER A 103 -3.89 25.58 -9.36
CA SER A 103 -5.32 25.83 -9.57
C SER A 103 -5.77 25.24 -10.90
N GLY A 104 -6.80 24.38 -10.86
CA GLY A 104 -7.26 23.63 -12.04
C GLY A 104 -6.25 22.60 -12.57
N GLY A 105 -5.24 22.24 -11.78
CA GLY A 105 -4.23 21.26 -12.19
C GLY A 105 -4.84 19.88 -12.45
N ALA A 106 -4.27 19.16 -13.43
CA ALA A 106 -4.71 17.81 -13.74
C ALA A 106 -4.40 16.83 -12.59
N ASN A 107 -5.27 15.84 -12.42
CA ASN A 107 -5.00 14.68 -11.57
C ASN A 107 -3.85 13.88 -12.21
N LYS A 108 -2.81 13.60 -11.43
CA LYS A 108 -1.67 12.77 -11.86
C LYS A 108 -1.90 11.34 -11.36
N ILE A 109 -0.92 10.78 -10.65
CA ILE A 109 -1.06 9.52 -9.90
C ILE A 109 -2.08 9.72 -8.76
N GLY A 110 -2.06 10.89 -8.12
CA GLY A 110 -3.03 11.33 -7.14
C GLY A 110 -3.81 12.58 -7.59
N PRO A 111 -4.93 12.90 -6.91
CA PRO A 111 -5.75 14.06 -7.24
C PRO A 111 -5.01 15.38 -7.06
N ALA A 112 -5.49 16.44 -7.72
CA ALA A 112 -5.02 17.79 -7.44
C ALA A 112 -5.35 18.19 -6.00
N LEU A 113 -4.39 18.83 -5.32
CA LEU A 113 -4.46 19.29 -3.94
C LEU A 113 -4.73 20.79 -3.81
N TYR A 114 -5.12 21.45 -4.90
CA TYR A 114 -5.56 22.84 -4.84
C TYR A 114 -6.94 22.91 -4.19
N ASN A 115 -7.08 23.77 -3.17
CA ASN A 115 -8.33 24.01 -2.44
C ASN A 115 -8.92 22.78 -1.72
N VAL A 116 -8.07 21.85 -1.24
CA VAL A 116 -8.51 20.67 -0.49
C VAL A 116 -8.73 20.92 1.01
N VAL A 117 -8.19 22.01 1.53
CA VAL A 117 -8.41 22.46 2.91
C VAL A 117 -9.23 23.74 2.82
N GLY A 118 -10.50 23.65 3.19
CA GLY A 118 -11.48 24.73 3.10
C GLY A 118 -12.69 24.42 3.97
#